data_AF-A0A2A3H743-F1
#
_entry.id   AF-A0A2A3H743-F1
#
_cell.length_a   1.000
_cell.length_b   1.000
_cell.length_c   1.000
_cell.angle_alpha   90.00
_cell.angle_beta   90.00
_cell.angle_gamma   90.00
#
_symmetry.space_group_name_H-M   'P 1'
#
loop_
_entity.id
_entity.type
_entity.pdbx_description
1 polymer ?
#
loop_
_entity_poly.entity_id
_entity_poly.type
_entity_poly.pdbx_seq_one_letter_code
_entity_poly.pdbx_strand_id
1 'polypeptide(L)'
;MIFDGWPAEDATVLRYGLRRLLMSLPIALVLIAGGVMGVWIAVEHDGIGAGWIPLGMLMAMGVAGVILLVSRWRARQWTTAFDSTGFWWMRGKEMALIRWDSLAGAGIHWARGSKTVVFTVELCPKDEIDRDDPLLWTFVRDTEPLRPGLPRLRYRIDVGDSHKAYEKAFQQWAPGLWFGRREQPMSYLGGPDHAGHQERTGAAGRGTREPLVFETVEIGDSVVVHRAGVLVRRRLVAALVMVSACAWAVPALIPEHGHGAVAVVREVTAVVLVALVGWGLLLHARGVRLVWNQRVTMDATGVHVTRRGRSATVPWDSLAGVGIHGAPPLYTLELCPKDEIDRDAPLLWLFVRDGEPPRPGLPRLRHRVSVRPAGGRHAVVAGCRRWAPDLWLGAERMKSGYEGAPDLKGHRRRTRGTGGRTVTPAP
;
A
#
# COMPACT_ATOMS: atom_id res chain seq x y z
N MET A 1 -3.71 25.40 -4.82
CA MET A 1 -3.20 26.80 -4.88
C MET A 1 -2.43 27.08 -3.58
N ILE A 2 -1.12 27.37 -3.63
CA ILE A 2 -0.30 27.62 -2.43
C ILE A 2 -0.54 29.07 -1.99
N PHE A 3 -1.03 29.27 -0.77
CA PHE A 3 -1.33 30.58 -0.21
C PHE A 3 -0.15 31.04 0.65
N ASP A 4 0.35 32.24 0.45
CA ASP A 4 1.52 32.78 1.19
C ASP A 4 1.17 33.39 2.56
N GLY A 5 -0.12 33.41 2.92
CA GLY A 5 -0.59 33.88 4.22
C GLY A 5 -0.48 32.83 5.33
N TRP A 6 -0.31 33.30 6.57
CA TRP A 6 -0.40 32.48 7.78
C TRP A 6 -1.80 32.56 8.38
N PRO A 7 -2.25 31.56 9.17
CA PRO A 7 -3.48 31.68 9.96
C PRO A 7 -3.46 32.92 10.83
N ALA A 8 -4.63 33.53 11.06
CA ALA A 8 -4.75 34.69 11.92
C ALA A 8 -4.24 34.41 13.36
N GLU A 9 -3.83 35.47 14.08
CA GLU A 9 -3.27 35.32 15.44
C GLU A 9 -4.28 34.75 16.45
N ASP A 10 -5.57 34.96 16.22
CA ASP A 10 -6.67 34.44 17.01
C ASP A 10 -7.13 33.04 16.56
N ALA A 11 -6.46 32.43 15.59
CA ALA A 11 -6.84 31.13 15.04
C ALA A 11 -6.87 30.03 16.12
N THR A 12 -7.90 29.19 16.07
CA THR A 12 -7.95 27.96 16.87
C THR A 12 -7.06 26.90 16.26
N VAL A 13 -5.88 26.69 16.85
CA VAL A 13 -4.88 25.73 16.38
C VAL A 13 -5.02 24.36 17.05
N LEU A 14 -5.24 23.31 16.26
CA LEU A 14 -5.34 21.93 16.72
C LEU A 14 -4.12 21.10 16.29
N ARG A 15 -3.28 20.73 17.26
CA ARG A 15 -2.06 19.92 17.05
C ARG A 15 -2.32 18.43 17.21
N TYR A 16 -3.04 17.86 16.26
CA TYR A 16 -3.43 16.45 16.25
C TYR A 16 -2.24 15.48 16.37
N GLY A 17 -1.17 15.75 15.63
CA GLY A 17 0.00 14.88 15.58
C GLY A 17 0.73 14.76 16.92
N LEU A 18 0.83 15.85 17.67
CA LEU A 18 1.57 15.90 18.94
C LEU A 18 0.88 15.06 20.01
N ARG A 19 -0.44 15.16 20.15
CA ARG A 19 -1.20 14.36 21.14
C ARG A 19 -1.06 12.87 20.87
N ARG A 20 -1.14 12.45 19.60
CA ARG A 20 -0.93 11.05 19.19
C ARG A 20 0.49 10.57 19.47
N LEU A 21 1.50 11.43 19.26
CA LEU A 21 2.88 11.12 19.62
C LEU A 21 3.02 10.90 21.13
N LEU A 22 2.54 11.84 21.95
CA LEU A 22 2.62 11.77 23.42
C LEU A 22 1.92 10.52 23.96
N MET A 23 0.73 10.19 23.45
CA MET A 23 0.00 8.97 23.85
C MET A 23 0.73 7.68 23.46
N SER A 24 1.48 7.68 22.35
CA SER A 24 2.24 6.51 21.90
C SER A 24 3.64 6.41 22.52
N LEU A 25 4.12 7.47 23.15
CA LEU A 25 5.50 7.57 23.64
C LEU A 25 5.83 6.48 24.69
N PRO A 26 4.98 6.20 25.71
CA PRO A 26 5.30 5.16 26.69
C PRO A 26 5.45 3.78 26.05
N ILE A 27 4.56 3.43 25.11
CA ILE A 27 4.61 2.16 24.39
C ILE A 27 5.88 2.08 23.54
N ALA A 28 6.22 3.16 22.83
CA ALA A 28 7.44 3.21 22.03
C ALA A 28 8.70 3.05 22.91
N LEU A 29 8.75 3.70 24.07
CA LEU A 29 9.86 3.61 25.02
C LEU A 29 10.02 2.20 25.59
N VAL A 30 8.92 1.53 25.98
CA VAL A 30 8.97 0.14 26.46
C VAL A 30 9.50 -0.80 25.37
N LEU A 31 9.04 -0.64 24.13
CA LEU A 31 9.50 -1.44 23.00
C LEU A 31 11.00 -1.22 22.73
N ILE A 32 11.45 0.04 22.74
CA ILE A 32 12.87 0.40 22.58
C ILE A 32 13.72 -0.17 23.71
N ALA A 33 13.27 -0.04 24.97
CA ALA A 33 13.96 -0.59 26.13
C ALA A 33 14.08 -2.12 26.05
N GLY A 34 13.05 -2.82 25.57
CA GLY A 34 13.11 -4.25 25.26
C GLY A 34 14.22 -4.56 24.24
N GLY A 35 14.34 -3.76 23.19
CA GLY A 35 15.44 -3.86 22.22
C GLY A 35 16.82 -3.68 22.84
N VAL A 36 17.00 -2.63 23.64
CA VAL A 36 18.27 -2.35 24.34
C VAL A 36 18.64 -3.48 25.30
N MET A 37 17.66 -4.01 26.04
CA MET A 37 17.85 -5.16 26.92
C MET A 37 18.26 -6.41 26.11
N GLY A 38 17.66 -6.62 24.94
CA GLY A 38 18.06 -7.69 24.02
C GLY A 38 19.53 -7.57 23.61
N VAL A 39 19.96 -6.38 23.20
CA VAL A 39 21.38 -6.12 22.90
C VAL A 39 22.25 -6.39 24.11
N TRP A 40 21.90 -5.85 25.29
CA TRP A 40 22.66 -6.03 26.52
C TRP A 40 22.87 -7.52 26.86
N ILE A 41 21.80 -8.32 26.85
CA ILE A 41 21.87 -9.77 27.11
C ILE A 41 22.79 -10.47 26.11
N ALA A 42 22.72 -10.09 24.83
CA ALA A 42 23.58 -10.66 23.79
C ALA A 42 25.06 -10.32 23.96
N VAL A 43 25.38 -9.21 24.63
CA VAL A 43 26.77 -8.80 24.92
C VAL A 43 27.29 -9.49 26.18
N GLU A 44 26.48 -9.55 27.24
CA GLU A 44 26.92 -10.04 28.54
C GLU A 44 27.03 -11.58 28.58
N HIS A 45 26.23 -12.27 27.76
CA HIS A 45 26.24 -13.72 27.70
C HIS A 45 26.99 -14.20 26.44
N ASP A 46 28.30 -14.40 26.58
CA ASP A 46 29.15 -15.10 25.58
C ASP A 46 28.71 -16.55 25.31
N GLY A 47 27.77 -17.06 26.10
CA GLY A 47 27.27 -18.43 26.05
C GLY A 47 26.07 -18.62 25.13
N ILE A 48 26.21 -19.54 24.17
CA ILE A 48 25.19 -20.12 23.27
C ILE A 48 23.92 -20.64 23.99
N GLY A 49 23.90 -20.68 25.33
CA GLY A 49 22.80 -21.18 26.15
C GLY A 49 21.63 -20.21 26.35
N ALA A 50 21.79 -18.90 26.12
CA ALA A 50 20.66 -17.97 26.12
C ALA A 50 19.86 -18.15 24.82
N GLY A 51 18.64 -18.67 24.92
CA GLY A 51 17.84 -19.01 23.75
C GLY A 51 17.76 -17.87 22.73
N TRP A 52 18.13 -18.13 21.47
CA TRP A 52 18.08 -17.14 20.39
C TRP A 52 16.69 -16.56 20.14
N ILE A 53 15.63 -17.26 20.58
CA ILE A 53 14.23 -16.87 20.41
C ILE A 53 13.88 -15.63 21.26
N PRO A 54 14.03 -15.61 22.61
CA PRO A 54 13.78 -14.42 23.41
C PRO A 54 14.66 -13.24 23.00
N LEU A 55 15.93 -13.49 22.63
CA LEU A 55 16.81 -12.45 22.11
C LEU A 55 16.27 -11.82 20.82
N GLY A 56 15.89 -12.64 19.85
CA GLY A 56 15.30 -12.17 18.59
C GLY A 56 13.99 -11.40 18.82
N MET A 57 13.18 -11.81 19.80
CA MET A 57 11.93 -11.11 20.14
C MET A 57 12.19 -9.73 20.74
N LEU A 58 13.15 -9.62 21.68
CA LEU A 58 13.56 -8.35 22.27
C LEU A 58 14.08 -7.37 21.21
N MET A 59 14.93 -7.85 20.30
CA MET A 59 15.43 -7.05 19.17
C MET A 59 14.30 -6.58 18.25
N ALA A 60 13.35 -7.46 17.92
CA ALA A 60 12.19 -7.11 17.11
C ALA A 60 11.29 -6.06 17.80
N MET A 61 11.13 -6.14 19.12
CA MET A 61 10.45 -5.10 19.90
C MET A 61 11.17 -3.76 19.78
N GLY A 62 12.50 -3.73 19.89
CA GLY A 62 13.31 -2.53 19.68
C GLY A 62 13.03 -1.85 18.34
N VAL A 63 13.10 -2.62 17.26
CA VAL A 63 12.83 -2.13 15.89
C VAL A 63 11.39 -1.61 15.77
N ALA A 64 10.40 -2.34 16.31
CA ALA A 64 9.00 -1.92 16.29
C ALA A 64 8.80 -0.59 17.05
N GLY A 65 9.46 -0.41 18.20
CA GLY A 65 9.45 0.81 18.99
C GLY A 65 10.00 2.02 18.22
N VAL A 66 11.14 1.84 17.54
CA VAL A 66 11.73 2.90 16.70
C VAL A 66 10.82 3.25 15.52
N ILE A 67 10.27 2.27 14.81
CA ILE A 67 9.34 2.51 13.69
C ILE A 67 8.10 3.28 14.16
N LEU A 68 7.51 2.87 15.29
CA LEU A 68 6.37 3.53 15.90
C LEU A 68 6.72 4.99 16.24
N LEU A 69 7.84 5.22 16.93
CA LEU A 69 8.29 6.55 17.34
C LEU A 69 8.52 7.47 16.12
N VAL A 70 9.25 7.00 15.11
CA VAL A 70 9.54 7.79 13.89
C VAL A 70 8.26 8.11 13.12
N SER A 71 7.35 7.13 12.99
CA SER A 71 6.06 7.33 12.32
C SER A 71 5.23 8.42 13.02
N ARG A 72 5.14 8.34 14.36
CA ARG A 72 4.40 9.30 15.19
C ARG A 72 5.08 10.66 15.24
N TRP A 73 6.41 10.69 15.25
CA TRP A 73 7.19 11.92 15.18
C TRP A 73 6.98 12.65 13.85
N ARG A 74 6.97 11.94 12.73
CA ARG A 74 6.63 12.53 11.43
C ARG A 74 5.19 13.04 11.42
N ALA A 75 4.26 12.31 12.03
CA ALA A 75 2.89 12.74 12.16
C ALA A 75 2.72 14.00 13.03
N ARG A 76 3.68 14.34 13.90
CA ARG A 76 3.63 15.53 14.77
C ARG A 76 3.56 16.85 14.00
N GLN A 77 4.02 16.85 12.74
CA GLN A 77 4.09 18.05 11.92
C GLN A 77 2.72 18.46 11.34
N TRP A 78 1.71 17.58 11.41
CA TRP A 78 0.36 17.90 10.97
C TRP A 78 -0.34 18.78 12.01
N THR A 79 -0.68 19.98 11.58
CA THR A 79 -1.41 20.97 12.37
C THR A 79 -2.57 21.48 11.54
N THR A 80 -3.74 21.64 12.17
CA THR A 80 -4.86 22.34 11.58
C THR A 80 -5.11 23.63 12.32
N ALA A 81 -5.61 24.64 11.60
CA ALA A 81 -6.04 25.89 12.20
C ALA A 81 -7.38 26.32 11.61
N PHE A 82 -8.14 27.07 12.40
CA PHE A 82 -9.44 27.62 12.05
C PHE A 82 -9.42 29.08 12.42
N ASP A 83 -9.73 29.95 11.46
CA ASP A 83 -9.87 31.38 11.68
C ASP A 83 -11.05 31.93 10.90
N SER A 84 -11.19 33.26 10.82
CA SER A 84 -12.26 33.91 10.06
C SER A 84 -12.18 33.65 8.54
N THR A 85 -11.02 33.27 8.02
CA THR A 85 -10.79 33.08 6.58
C THR A 85 -11.15 31.67 6.15
N GLY A 86 -10.74 30.65 6.92
CA GLY A 86 -10.92 29.28 6.48
C GLY A 86 -10.39 28.19 7.40
N PHE A 87 -10.42 26.99 6.85
CA PHE A 87 -9.75 25.82 7.38
C PHE A 87 -8.34 25.73 6.81
N TRP A 88 -7.35 25.72 7.68
CA TRP A 88 -5.95 25.56 7.33
C TRP A 88 -5.49 24.13 7.60
N TRP A 89 -4.88 23.52 6.59
CA TRP A 89 -4.19 22.25 6.70
C TRP A 89 -2.69 22.45 6.51
N MET A 90 -1.91 22.26 7.57
CA MET A 90 -0.48 22.58 7.59
C MET A 90 0.39 21.35 7.85
N ARG A 91 1.51 21.29 7.14
CA ARG A 91 2.57 20.29 7.30
C ARG A 91 3.94 20.95 7.22
N GLY A 92 4.47 21.34 8.38
CA GLY A 92 5.76 22.05 8.43
C GLY A 92 5.65 23.42 7.76
N LYS A 93 6.32 23.62 6.61
CA LYS A 93 6.24 24.85 5.81
C LYS A 93 5.17 24.82 4.71
N GLU A 94 4.63 23.64 4.41
CA GLU A 94 3.59 23.47 3.39
C GLU A 94 2.23 23.73 4.05
N MET A 95 1.38 24.52 3.40
CA MET A 95 0.05 24.87 3.89
C MET A 95 -0.96 24.93 2.76
N ALA A 96 -2.18 24.51 3.07
CA ALA A 96 -3.34 24.62 2.20
C ALA A 96 -4.49 25.27 2.97
N LEU A 97 -5.14 26.25 2.33
CA LEU A 97 -6.28 26.97 2.86
C LEU A 97 -7.55 26.55 2.09
N ILE A 98 -8.56 26.13 2.82
CA ILE A 98 -9.92 25.93 2.31
C ILE A 98 -10.78 27.06 2.89
N ARG A 99 -11.07 28.06 2.07
CA ARG A 99 -11.82 29.25 2.51
C ARG A 99 -13.27 28.90 2.84
N TRP A 100 -13.84 29.55 3.85
CA TRP A 100 -15.24 29.32 4.23
C TRP A 100 -16.25 29.67 3.13
N ASP A 101 -16.01 30.76 2.40
CA ASP A 101 -16.88 31.19 1.31
C ASP A 101 -16.92 30.20 0.13
N SER A 102 -15.84 29.42 -0.06
CA SER A 102 -15.76 28.34 -1.05
C SER A 102 -16.52 27.06 -0.64
N LEU A 103 -17.01 26.95 0.60
CA LEU A 103 -17.71 25.77 1.10
C LEU A 103 -19.23 25.92 1.07
N ALA A 104 -19.91 24.87 0.61
CA ALA A 104 -21.36 24.67 0.68
C ALA A 104 -21.79 24.09 2.04
N GLY A 105 -20.88 23.47 2.79
CA GLY A 105 -21.12 22.97 4.13
C GLY A 105 -19.92 22.27 4.74
N ALA A 106 -19.94 22.14 6.07
CA ALA A 106 -18.93 21.43 6.85
C ALA A 106 -19.57 20.65 8.00
N GLY A 107 -19.04 19.49 8.33
CA GLY A 107 -19.60 18.63 9.38
C GLY A 107 -18.66 17.54 9.86
N ILE A 108 -19.07 16.84 10.91
CA ILE A 108 -18.36 15.64 11.38
C ILE A 108 -19.20 14.41 11.13
N HIS A 109 -18.59 13.44 10.50
CA HIS A 109 -19.12 12.10 10.35
C HIS A 109 -18.49 11.16 11.34
N TRP A 110 -19.26 10.15 11.73
CA TRP A 110 -18.72 9.02 12.46
C TRP A 110 -19.24 7.71 11.90
N ALA A 111 -18.37 6.71 11.86
CA ALA A 111 -18.70 5.37 11.43
C ALA A 111 -18.31 4.38 12.53
N ARG A 112 -19.23 3.48 12.88
CA ARG A 112 -18.98 2.41 13.86
C ARG A 112 -18.40 1.19 13.15
N GLY A 113 -17.12 0.92 13.41
CA GLY A 113 -16.48 -0.35 13.09
C GLY A 113 -16.74 -1.39 14.18
N SER A 114 -16.21 -2.61 14.00
CA SER A 114 -16.41 -3.71 14.96
C SER A 114 -15.76 -3.47 16.32
N LYS A 115 -14.71 -2.65 16.40
CA LYS A 115 -13.96 -2.35 17.64
C LYS A 115 -13.63 -0.88 17.84
N THR A 116 -13.91 -0.04 16.86
CA THR A 116 -13.46 1.35 16.82
C THR A 116 -14.51 2.24 16.17
N VAL A 117 -14.62 3.47 16.65
CA VAL A 117 -15.41 4.52 16.01
C VAL A 117 -14.45 5.45 15.30
N VAL A 118 -14.66 5.66 14.00
CA VAL A 118 -13.84 6.58 13.21
C VAL A 118 -14.61 7.88 13.05
N PHE A 119 -13.97 9.01 13.34
CA PHE A 119 -14.53 10.34 13.14
C PHE A 119 -13.82 11.03 11.98
N THR A 120 -14.59 11.53 11.02
CA THR A 120 -14.06 12.29 9.89
C THR A 120 -14.71 13.66 9.80
N VAL A 121 -13.92 14.68 9.49
CA VAL A 121 -14.44 15.99 9.07
C VAL A 121 -14.70 15.92 7.58
N GLU A 122 -15.89 16.34 7.16
CA GLU A 122 -16.27 16.50 5.77
C GLU A 122 -16.36 17.99 5.43
N LEU A 123 -15.62 18.44 4.42
CA LEU A 123 -15.68 19.79 3.88
C LEU A 123 -16.22 19.69 2.45
N CYS A 124 -17.39 20.29 2.19
CA CYS A 124 -18.10 20.21 0.92
C CYS A 124 -17.95 21.52 0.12
N PRO A 125 -17.07 21.61 -0.88
CA PRO A 125 -16.84 22.83 -1.66
C PRO A 125 -17.99 23.13 -2.65
N LYS A 126 -18.31 24.41 -2.84
CA LYS A 126 -19.29 24.86 -3.85
C LYS A 126 -18.76 24.64 -5.26
N ASP A 127 -17.48 24.95 -5.43
CA ASP A 127 -16.79 24.94 -6.72
C ASP A 127 -16.06 23.62 -6.96
N GLU A 128 -15.50 23.49 -8.16
CA GLU A 128 -14.70 22.32 -8.52
C GLU A 128 -13.46 22.21 -7.62
N ILE A 129 -13.21 21.00 -7.11
CA ILE A 129 -12.01 20.70 -6.32
C ILE A 129 -10.79 20.65 -7.24
N ASP A 130 -9.76 21.42 -6.87
CA ASP A 130 -8.39 21.24 -7.37
C ASP A 130 -7.87 19.88 -6.90
N ARG A 131 -7.97 18.87 -7.77
CA ARG A 131 -7.48 17.51 -7.53
C ARG A 131 -5.96 17.39 -7.66
N ASP A 132 -5.27 18.44 -8.10
CA ASP A 132 -3.82 18.45 -8.28
C ASP A 132 -3.10 19.11 -7.10
N ASP A 133 -3.84 19.64 -6.13
CA ASP A 133 -3.27 20.19 -4.90
C ASP A 133 -2.52 19.09 -4.12
N PRO A 134 -1.18 19.20 -3.95
CA PRO A 134 -0.33 18.13 -3.43
C PRO A 134 -0.65 17.76 -1.97
N LEU A 135 -1.29 18.65 -1.21
CA LEU A 135 -1.68 18.43 0.17
C LEU A 135 -3.11 17.89 0.26
N LEU A 136 -4.03 18.50 -0.47
CA LEU A 136 -5.46 18.25 -0.30
C LEU A 136 -5.99 17.06 -1.09
N TRP A 137 -5.36 16.67 -2.21
CA TRP A 137 -5.86 15.60 -3.08
C TRP A 137 -6.07 14.28 -2.34
N THR A 138 -5.24 13.98 -1.35
CA THR A 138 -5.33 12.74 -0.55
C THR A 138 -6.61 12.68 0.31
N PHE A 139 -7.26 13.82 0.55
CA PHE A 139 -8.53 13.92 1.27
C PHE A 139 -9.75 13.93 0.36
N VAL A 140 -9.57 14.09 -0.96
CA VAL A 140 -10.69 14.16 -1.90
C VAL A 140 -11.40 12.81 -1.97
N ARG A 141 -12.73 12.83 -1.82
CA ARG A 141 -13.62 11.66 -1.94
C ARG A 141 -14.74 12.00 -2.90
N ASP A 142 -14.96 11.13 -3.90
CA ASP A 142 -16.18 11.11 -4.69
C ASP A 142 -17.12 10.07 -4.07
N THR A 143 -18.16 10.56 -3.41
CA THR A 143 -19.17 9.73 -2.75
C THR A 143 -20.52 10.42 -2.86
N GLU A 144 -21.62 9.67 -2.70
CA GLU A 144 -22.97 10.21 -2.75
C GLU A 144 -23.11 11.47 -1.88
N PRO A 145 -23.85 12.51 -2.32
CA PRO A 145 -24.05 13.72 -1.55
C PRO A 145 -24.60 13.42 -0.16
N LEU A 146 -24.17 14.21 0.83
CA LEU A 146 -24.61 13.99 2.21
C LEU A 146 -26.08 14.32 2.42
N ARG A 147 -26.55 15.33 1.70
CA ARG A 147 -27.93 15.77 1.63
C ARG A 147 -28.19 16.36 0.24
N PRO A 148 -29.45 16.45 -0.19
CA PRO A 148 -29.79 17.16 -1.42
C PRO A 148 -29.15 18.56 -1.43
N GLY A 149 -28.54 18.92 -2.57
CA GLY A 149 -27.88 20.22 -2.76
C GLY A 149 -26.42 20.32 -2.31
N LEU A 150 -25.81 19.26 -1.73
CA LEU A 150 -24.36 19.24 -1.49
C LEU A 150 -23.60 18.56 -2.64
N PRO A 151 -22.34 18.95 -2.90
CA PRO A 151 -21.48 18.32 -3.89
C PRO A 151 -21.17 16.86 -3.54
N ARG A 152 -20.95 16.05 -4.58
CA ARG A 152 -20.41 14.69 -4.44
C ARG A 152 -18.95 14.69 -4.01
N LEU A 153 -18.15 15.55 -4.64
CA LEU A 153 -16.74 15.72 -4.31
C LEU A 153 -16.60 16.52 -3.01
N ARG A 154 -15.77 16.03 -2.10
CA ARG A 154 -15.53 16.66 -0.80
C ARG A 154 -14.19 16.26 -0.22
N TYR A 155 -13.67 17.08 0.69
CA TYR A 155 -12.51 16.72 1.48
C TYR A 155 -12.94 15.94 2.72
N ARG A 156 -12.34 14.78 2.95
CA ARG A 156 -12.55 13.93 4.13
C ARG A 156 -11.26 13.77 4.91
N ILE A 157 -11.28 14.23 6.15
CA ILE A 157 -10.11 14.27 7.02
C ILE A 157 -10.38 13.44 8.28
N ASP A 158 -9.54 12.45 8.59
CA ASP A 158 -9.63 11.69 9.84
C ASP A 158 -9.17 12.56 11.03
N VAL A 159 -10.08 12.79 11.96
CA VAL A 159 -9.84 13.62 13.15
C VAL A 159 -9.77 12.81 14.45
N GLY A 160 -9.96 11.48 14.38
CA GLY A 160 -9.92 10.55 15.50
C GLY A 160 -10.57 11.08 16.79
N ASP A 161 -9.85 10.95 17.90
CA ASP A 161 -10.33 11.37 19.24
C ASP A 161 -10.37 12.89 19.44
N SER A 162 -9.95 13.67 18.45
CA SER A 162 -9.98 15.14 18.51
C SER A 162 -11.29 15.73 17.98
N HIS A 163 -12.26 14.90 17.57
CA HIS A 163 -13.52 15.34 16.96
C HIS A 163 -14.27 16.42 17.76
N LYS A 164 -14.28 16.38 19.10
CA LYS A 164 -14.94 17.41 19.92
C LYS A 164 -14.29 18.80 19.79
N ALA A 165 -12.96 18.84 19.65
CA ALA A 165 -12.24 20.09 19.44
C ALA A 165 -12.53 20.67 18.05
N TYR A 166 -12.62 19.80 17.04
CA TYR A 166 -13.06 20.19 15.70
C TYR A 166 -14.51 20.70 15.68
N GLU A 167 -15.43 20.02 16.35
CA GLU A 167 -16.83 20.45 16.48
C GLU A 167 -16.91 21.86 17.09
N LYS A 168 -16.20 22.11 18.19
CA LYS A 168 -16.13 23.44 18.81
C LYS A 168 -15.54 24.49 17.86
N ALA A 169 -14.47 24.14 17.15
CA ALA A 169 -13.84 25.06 16.20
C ALA A 169 -14.78 25.40 15.02
N PHE A 170 -15.51 24.44 14.45
CA PHE A 170 -16.49 24.72 13.41
C PHE A 170 -17.66 25.56 13.91
N GLN A 171 -18.16 25.29 15.11
CA GLN A 171 -19.23 26.09 15.72
C GLN A 171 -18.79 27.55 15.96
N GLN A 172 -17.53 27.77 16.30
CA GLN A 172 -16.98 29.11 16.50
C GLN A 172 -16.73 29.86 15.18
N TRP A 173 -16.03 29.23 14.23
CA TRP A 173 -15.51 29.92 13.03
C TRP A 173 -16.40 29.83 11.80
N ALA A 174 -17.27 28.82 11.74
CA ALA A 174 -18.12 28.57 10.58
C ALA A 174 -19.54 28.10 10.97
N PRO A 175 -20.25 28.78 11.89
CA PRO A 175 -21.55 28.33 12.39
C PRO A 175 -22.59 28.18 11.26
N GLY A 176 -22.57 29.04 10.26
CA GLY A 176 -23.50 28.98 9.12
C GLY A 176 -23.24 27.81 8.14
N LEU A 177 -22.05 27.22 8.14
CA LEU A 177 -21.70 26.05 7.32
C LEU A 177 -21.90 24.73 8.06
N TRP A 178 -21.93 24.79 9.39
CA TRP A 178 -21.92 23.62 10.26
C TRP A 178 -23.23 22.86 10.21
N PHE A 179 -23.22 21.64 9.66
CA PHE A 179 -24.40 20.77 9.60
C PHE A 179 -24.46 19.70 10.71
N GLY A 180 -23.57 19.78 11.70
CA GLY A 180 -23.59 18.88 12.87
C GLY A 180 -22.84 17.57 12.69
N ARG A 181 -23.15 16.62 13.60
CA ARG A 181 -22.60 15.26 13.58
C ARG A 181 -23.58 14.30 12.90
N ARG A 182 -23.07 13.41 12.05
CA ARG A 182 -23.89 12.41 11.37
C ARG A 182 -23.25 11.02 11.36
N GLU A 183 -24.05 9.99 11.63
CA GLU A 183 -23.60 8.60 11.50
C GLU A 183 -23.58 8.18 10.03
N GLN A 184 -22.58 7.38 9.66
CA GLN A 184 -22.42 6.80 8.33
C GLN A 184 -22.05 5.32 8.41
N PRO A 185 -22.43 4.49 7.42
CA PRO A 185 -22.03 3.09 7.38
C PRO A 185 -20.52 2.96 7.17
N MET A 186 -19.90 1.89 7.65
CA MET A 186 -18.44 1.70 7.55
C MET A 186 -17.92 1.67 6.09
N SER A 187 -18.77 1.25 5.14
CA SER A 187 -18.48 1.29 3.70
C SER A 187 -18.23 2.71 3.19
N TYR A 188 -18.71 3.73 3.91
CA TYR A 188 -18.59 5.13 3.57
C TYR A 188 -17.14 5.61 3.58
N LEU A 189 -16.25 5.05 4.42
CA LEU A 189 -14.89 5.57 4.63
C LEU A 189 -14.10 5.75 3.32
N GLY A 190 -14.29 4.84 2.36
CA GLY A 190 -13.77 4.98 1.00
C GLY A 190 -12.24 5.13 0.91
N GLY A 191 -11.72 5.23 -0.31
CA GLY A 191 -10.34 5.65 -0.55
C GLY A 191 -10.33 7.02 -1.24
N PRO A 192 -9.16 7.66 -1.40
CA PRO A 192 -9.03 8.86 -2.22
C PRO A 192 -9.56 8.65 -3.64
N ASP A 193 -10.05 9.73 -4.25
CA ASP A 193 -10.50 9.75 -5.66
C ASP A 193 -9.31 9.64 -6.63
N HIS A 194 -8.69 8.46 -6.66
CA HIS A 194 -7.56 8.18 -7.54
C HIS A 194 -7.97 8.20 -9.01
N ALA A 195 -9.22 7.87 -9.34
CA ALA A 195 -9.70 7.87 -10.72
C ALA A 195 -9.76 9.31 -11.26
N GLY A 196 -10.40 10.21 -10.53
CA GLY A 196 -10.51 11.62 -10.91
C GLY A 196 -9.18 12.37 -10.88
N HIS A 197 -8.21 11.96 -10.05
CA HIS A 197 -6.85 12.50 -10.07
C HIS A 197 -6.05 11.99 -11.28
N GLN A 198 -6.16 10.70 -11.62
CA GLN A 198 -5.47 10.11 -12.78
C GLN A 198 -5.97 10.63 -14.11
N GLU A 199 -7.27 10.86 -14.25
CA GLU A 199 -7.87 11.41 -15.47
C GLU A 199 -7.29 12.80 -15.80
N ARG A 200 -7.13 13.66 -14.79
CA ARG A 200 -6.58 15.02 -14.96
C ARG A 200 -5.08 15.05 -15.16
N THR A 201 -4.33 14.35 -14.30
CA THR A 201 -2.87 14.27 -14.45
C THR A 201 -2.46 13.57 -15.76
N GLY A 202 -3.27 12.61 -16.23
CA GLY A 202 -3.11 11.97 -17.53
C GLY A 202 -3.46 12.88 -18.72
N ALA A 203 -4.47 13.75 -18.59
CA ALA A 203 -4.86 14.70 -19.63
C ALA A 203 -3.87 15.88 -19.75
N ALA A 204 -3.39 16.41 -18.63
CA ALA A 204 -2.39 17.49 -18.59
C ALA A 204 -0.99 17.02 -19.04
N GLY A 205 -0.74 15.71 -19.04
CA GLY A 205 0.51 15.08 -19.47
C GLY A 205 0.66 14.82 -20.97
N ARG A 206 -0.27 15.24 -21.84
CA ARG A 206 -0.12 15.14 -23.30
C ARG A 206 0.88 16.14 -23.91
N GLY A 207 1.50 17.00 -23.11
CA GLY A 207 2.79 17.60 -23.44
C GLY A 207 3.90 16.64 -23.02
N THR A 208 4.56 16.03 -24.01
CA THR A 208 5.79 15.22 -23.97
C THR A 208 6.63 15.34 -22.69
N ARG A 209 6.17 14.71 -21.59
CA ARG A 209 7.03 14.34 -20.47
C ARG A 209 7.40 12.89 -20.66
N GLU A 210 8.69 12.64 -20.87
CA GLU A 210 9.27 11.31 -20.83
C GLU A 210 8.74 10.58 -19.59
N PRO A 211 7.99 9.47 -19.77
CA PRO A 211 7.43 8.74 -18.65
C PRO A 211 8.57 8.27 -17.76
N LEU A 212 8.45 8.52 -16.45
CA LEU A 212 9.29 7.90 -15.43
C LEU A 212 9.19 6.37 -15.59
N VAL A 213 10.21 5.83 -16.24
CA VAL A 213 10.33 4.45 -16.71
C VAL A 213 10.21 3.48 -15.54
N PHE A 214 9.03 2.91 -15.37
CA PHE A 214 8.94 1.47 -15.21
C PHE A 214 8.82 0.92 -16.62
N GLU A 215 9.67 -0.04 -17.00
CA GLU A 215 9.70 -0.67 -18.33
C GLU A 215 8.36 -1.38 -18.66
N THR A 216 7.32 -0.62 -18.95
CA THR A 216 6.39 -0.95 -20.03
C THR A 216 7.10 -0.54 -21.29
N VAL A 217 7.99 -1.41 -21.77
CA VAL A 217 8.52 -1.28 -23.12
C VAL A 217 7.38 -1.75 -24.02
N GLU A 218 6.74 -0.84 -24.74
CA GLU A 218 5.99 -1.21 -25.93
C GLU A 218 7.03 -1.75 -26.93
N ILE A 219 7.21 -3.06 -26.94
CA ILE A 219 8.05 -3.73 -27.92
C ILE A 219 7.11 -4.12 -29.05
N GLY A 220 6.94 -3.21 -30.03
CA GLY A 220 6.01 -3.36 -31.14
C GLY A 220 4.55 -3.45 -30.66
N ASP A 221 3.85 -4.52 -31.08
CA ASP A 221 2.44 -4.77 -30.75
C ASP A 221 2.23 -5.42 -29.36
N SER A 222 3.26 -5.52 -28.53
CA SER A 222 3.16 -6.17 -27.23
C SER A 222 3.14 -5.17 -26.07
N VAL A 223 2.22 -5.36 -25.11
CA VAL A 223 2.22 -4.67 -23.82
C VAL A 223 2.93 -5.55 -22.81
N VAL A 224 4.13 -5.14 -22.37
CA VAL A 224 4.91 -5.89 -21.38
C VAL A 224 4.75 -5.26 -20.00
N VAL A 225 4.18 -6.00 -19.05
CA VAL A 225 4.12 -5.57 -17.65
C VAL A 225 5.19 -6.30 -16.88
N HIS A 226 6.31 -5.60 -16.64
CA HIS A 226 7.37 -6.10 -15.78
C HIS A 226 7.04 -5.92 -14.31
N ARG A 227 7.21 -7.00 -13.56
CA ARG A 227 7.44 -6.90 -12.12
C ARG A 227 8.86 -6.36 -11.90
N ALA A 228 9.02 -5.05 -11.97
CA ALA A 228 10.32 -4.39 -11.83
C ALA A 228 10.90 -4.60 -10.44
N GLY A 229 12.00 -5.36 -10.36
CA GLY A 229 12.88 -5.43 -9.18
C GLY A 229 13.60 -4.11 -8.86
N VAL A 230 13.38 -3.06 -9.66
CA VAL A 230 14.11 -1.77 -9.60
C VAL A 230 13.89 -1.03 -8.28
N LEU A 231 12.66 -1.05 -7.74
CA LEU A 231 12.35 -0.41 -6.44
C LEU A 231 12.99 -1.14 -5.26
N VAL A 232 13.21 -2.45 -5.41
CA VAL A 232 13.93 -3.26 -4.43
C VAL A 232 15.44 -3.07 -4.56
N ARG A 233 15.96 -2.96 -5.80
CA ARG A 233 17.38 -2.72 -6.07
C ARG A 233 17.84 -1.37 -5.53
N ARG A 234 17.07 -0.29 -5.72
CA ARG A 234 17.39 1.03 -5.14
C ARG A 234 17.37 1.03 -3.60
N ARG A 235 16.40 0.34 -2.98
CA ARG A 235 16.32 0.22 -1.51
C ARG A 235 17.41 -0.68 -0.94
N LEU A 236 17.78 -1.74 -1.65
CA LEU A 236 18.89 -2.63 -1.31
C LEU A 236 20.23 -1.89 -1.43
N VAL A 237 20.44 -1.13 -2.51
CA VAL A 237 21.64 -0.29 -2.68
C VAL A 237 21.71 0.76 -1.58
N ALA A 238 20.61 1.46 -1.26
CA ALA A 238 20.60 2.42 -0.16
C ALA A 238 20.89 1.76 1.21
N ALA A 239 20.36 0.56 1.46
CA ALA A 239 20.65 -0.20 2.67
C ALA A 239 22.12 -0.65 2.72
N LEU A 240 22.68 -1.15 1.62
CA LEU A 240 24.09 -1.55 1.50
C LEU A 240 25.04 -0.35 1.66
N VAL A 241 24.68 0.82 1.10
CA VAL A 241 25.44 2.06 1.27
C VAL A 241 25.42 2.53 2.73
N MET A 242 24.25 2.52 3.39
CA MET A 242 24.17 2.84 4.83
C MET A 242 25.00 1.88 5.68
N VAL A 243 24.90 0.58 5.39
CA VAL A 243 25.68 -0.45 6.08
C VAL A 243 27.17 -0.21 5.89
N SER A 244 27.61 0.06 4.65
CA SER A 244 29.02 0.30 4.34
C SER A 244 29.52 1.57 5.02
N ALA A 245 28.71 2.62 5.06
CA ALA A 245 29.01 3.85 5.79
C ALA A 245 29.13 3.60 7.31
N CYS A 246 28.23 2.79 7.89
CA CYS A 246 28.32 2.40 9.30
C CYS A 246 29.55 1.53 9.58
N ALA A 247 29.84 0.55 8.72
CA ALA A 247 31.01 -0.32 8.84
C ALA A 247 32.33 0.46 8.71
N TRP A 248 32.35 1.56 7.95
CA TRP A 248 33.48 2.47 7.84
C TRP A 248 33.60 3.43 9.03
N ALA A 249 32.46 3.93 9.55
CA ALA A 249 32.44 4.86 10.67
C ALA A 249 32.87 4.24 12.01
N VAL A 250 32.59 2.95 12.22
CA VAL A 250 32.94 2.22 13.46
C VAL A 250 34.44 2.20 13.74
N PRO A 251 35.33 1.79 12.81
CA PRO A 251 36.78 1.85 13.04
C PRO A 251 37.33 3.29 13.06
N ALA A 252 36.67 4.26 12.41
CA ALA A 252 37.09 5.67 12.46
C ALA A 252 36.77 6.34 13.81
N LEU A 253 35.75 5.86 14.53
CA LEU A 253 35.28 6.44 15.80
C LEU A 253 35.82 5.71 17.04
N ILE A 254 36.44 4.53 16.87
CA ILE A 254 36.94 3.72 17.99
C ILE A 254 38.46 3.51 17.82
N PRO A 255 39.30 4.10 18.68
CA PRO A 255 40.75 4.00 18.54
C PRO A 255 41.25 2.56 18.69
N GLU A 256 42.21 2.16 17.85
CA GLU A 256 42.69 0.78 17.70
C GLU A 256 43.37 0.18 18.96
N HIS A 257 43.64 0.98 19.98
CA HIS A 257 44.42 0.57 21.15
C HIS A 257 43.61 0.52 22.45
N GLY A 258 42.28 0.44 22.36
CA GLY A 258 41.42 0.26 23.54
C GLY A 258 41.48 -1.18 24.07
N HIS A 259 42.25 -1.42 25.14
CA HIS A 259 42.17 -2.67 25.89
C HIS A 259 40.88 -2.76 26.72
N GLY A 260 40.27 -3.94 26.80
CA GLY A 260 39.09 -4.21 27.64
C GLY A 260 37.75 -3.85 26.97
N ALA A 261 36.88 -3.13 27.68
CA ALA A 261 35.49 -2.87 27.29
C ALA A 261 35.34 -2.22 25.90
N VAL A 262 36.33 -1.44 25.45
CA VAL A 262 36.32 -0.79 24.12
C VAL A 262 36.45 -1.82 22.99
N ALA A 263 37.23 -2.89 23.19
CA ALA A 263 37.33 -3.99 22.23
C ALA A 263 35.99 -4.75 22.12
N VAL A 264 35.33 -4.99 23.26
CA VAL A 264 34.01 -5.63 23.31
C VAL A 264 32.95 -4.80 22.59
N VAL A 265 32.92 -3.48 22.81
CA VAL A 265 31.98 -2.58 22.11
C VAL A 265 32.21 -2.60 20.60
N ARG A 266 33.47 -2.67 20.14
CA ARG A 266 33.81 -2.77 18.72
C ARG A 266 33.33 -4.08 18.10
N GLU A 267 33.62 -5.21 18.76
CA GLU A 267 33.16 -6.56 18.36
C GLU A 267 31.63 -6.62 18.27
N VAL A 268 30.93 -6.17 19.30
CA VAL A 268 29.46 -6.15 19.36
C VAL A 268 28.87 -5.26 18.28
N THR A 269 29.42 -4.06 18.06
CA THR A 269 28.91 -3.14 17.04
C THR A 269 29.10 -3.73 15.64
N ALA A 270 30.22 -4.41 15.39
CA ALA A 270 30.45 -5.14 14.15
C ALA A 270 29.45 -6.29 13.97
N VAL A 271 29.21 -7.10 15.01
CA VAL A 271 28.24 -8.20 14.99
C VAL A 271 26.82 -7.71 14.76
N VAL A 272 26.39 -6.62 15.41
CA VAL A 272 25.06 -6.02 15.23
C VAL A 272 24.90 -5.48 13.81
N LEU A 273 25.92 -4.83 13.25
CA LEU A 273 25.89 -4.37 11.86
C LEU A 273 25.79 -5.56 10.89
N VAL A 274 26.59 -6.61 11.08
CA VAL A 274 26.51 -7.83 10.26
C VAL A 274 25.16 -8.52 10.41
N ALA A 275 24.57 -8.54 11.61
CA ALA A 275 23.25 -9.10 11.85
C ALA A 275 22.13 -8.28 11.21
N LEU A 276 22.21 -6.94 11.24
CA LEU A 276 21.26 -6.06 10.55
C LEU A 276 21.37 -6.19 9.03
N VAL A 277 22.58 -6.37 8.50
CA VAL A 277 22.83 -6.69 7.09
C VAL A 277 22.26 -8.05 6.74
N GLY A 278 22.58 -9.07 7.52
CA GLY A 278 22.09 -10.43 7.34
C GLY A 278 20.57 -10.49 7.43
N TRP A 279 19.95 -9.75 8.35
CA TRP A 279 18.51 -9.62 8.47
C TRP A 279 17.90 -8.84 7.31
N GLY A 280 18.53 -7.76 6.86
CA GLY A 280 18.14 -7.02 5.65
C GLY A 280 18.20 -7.91 4.41
N LEU A 281 19.25 -8.73 4.28
CA LEU A 281 19.44 -9.73 3.23
C LEU A 281 18.50 -10.91 3.38
N LEU A 282 18.12 -11.32 4.60
CA LEU A 282 17.18 -12.40 4.87
C LEU A 282 15.74 -11.94 4.62
N LEU A 283 15.37 -10.72 5.02
CA LEU A 283 14.11 -10.09 4.66
C LEU A 283 14.07 -9.82 3.16
N HIS A 284 15.21 -9.51 2.53
CA HIS A 284 15.33 -9.51 1.09
C HIS A 284 15.12 -10.92 0.54
N ALA A 285 15.80 -11.97 1.01
CA ALA A 285 15.69 -13.35 0.53
C ALA A 285 14.30 -13.98 0.76
N ARG A 286 13.67 -13.71 1.91
CA ARG A 286 12.31 -14.14 2.27
C ARG A 286 11.27 -13.28 1.57
N GLY A 287 11.50 -11.98 1.43
CA GLY A 287 10.79 -11.11 0.51
C GLY A 287 11.04 -11.47 -0.96
N VAL A 288 12.10 -12.21 -1.27
CA VAL A 288 12.46 -12.71 -2.62
C VAL A 288 11.81 -14.08 -2.89
N ARG A 289 11.29 -14.76 -1.86
CA ARG A 289 10.26 -15.80 -2.09
C ARG A 289 8.94 -15.23 -2.63
N LEU A 290 8.82 -13.91 -2.82
CA LEU A 290 7.73 -13.30 -3.61
C LEU A 290 7.95 -13.51 -5.12
N VAL A 291 7.57 -14.67 -5.67
CA VAL A 291 7.35 -14.91 -7.12
C VAL A 291 8.19 -14.01 -8.04
N TRP A 292 9.52 -14.09 -7.92
CA TRP A 292 10.42 -13.44 -8.88
C TRP A 292 10.27 -14.17 -10.21
N ASN A 293 10.30 -13.40 -11.30
CA ASN A 293 10.17 -13.86 -12.69
C ASN A 293 8.75 -14.16 -13.16
N GLN A 294 7.70 -13.52 -12.62
CA GLN A 294 6.41 -13.48 -13.31
C GLN A 294 6.33 -12.25 -14.23
N ARG A 295 6.21 -12.48 -15.54
CA ARG A 295 5.99 -11.46 -16.57
C ARG A 295 4.64 -11.75 -17.22
N VAL A 296 3.83 -10.70 -17.40
CA VAL A 296 2.60 -10.79 -18.18
C VAL A 296 2.81 -9.94 -19.41
N THR A 297 2.68 -10.56 -20.58
CA THR A 297 2.67 -9.85 -21.87
C THR A 297 1.33 -10.09 -22.55
N MET A 298 0.86 -9.08 -23.28
CA MET A 298 -0.37 -9.16 -24.05
C MET A 298 -0.08 -8.71 -25.47
N ASP A 299 -0.54 -9.49 -26.44
CA ASP A 299 -0.46 -9.17 -27.87
C ASP A 299 -1.73 -9.64 -28.59
N ALA A 300 -1.72 -9.66 -29.92
CA ALA A 300 -2.86 -10.09 -30.73
C ALA A 300 -3.29 -11.55 -30.52
N THR A 301 -2.40 -12.42 -30.02
CA THR A 301 -2.65 -13.85 -29.87
C THR A 301 -3.24 -14.21 -28.51
N GLY A 302 -2.91 -13.47 -27.46
CA GLY A 302 -3.43 -13.76 -26.13
C GLY A 302 -2.71 -13.05 -24.99
N VAL A 303 -2.92 -13.60 -23.79
CA VAL A 303 -2.18 -13.24 -22.57
C VAL A 303 -1.10 -14.28 -22.32
N HIS A 304 0.15 -13.86 -22.36
CA HIS A 304 1.28 -14.73 -22.05
C HIS A 304 1.74 -14.50 -20.62
N VAL A 305 1.74 -15.57 -19.83
CA VAL A 305 2.24 -15.57 -18.46
C VAL A 305 3.55 -16.33 -18.45
N THR A 306 4.65 -15.61 -18.30
CA THR A 306 5.98 -16.21 -18.13
C THR A 306 6.30 -16.30 -16.65
N ARG A 307 6.63 -17.49 -16.16
CA ARG A 307 7.10 -17.73 -14.79
C ARG A 307 8.36 -18.58 -14.79
N ARG A 308 9.47 -18.05 -14.26
CA ARG A 308 10.77 -18.77 -14.14
C ARG A 308 11.24 -19.36 -15.49
N GLY A 309 11.18 -18.56 -16.55
CA GLY A 309 11.63 -18.96 -17.89
C GLY A 309 10.67 -19.87 -18.66
N ARG A 310 9.60 -20.35 -18.04
CA ARG A 310 8.52 -21.07 -18.72
C ARG A 310 7.40 -20.08 -19.05
N SER A 311 6.87 -20.12 -20.27
CA SER A 311 5.71 -19.33 -20.69
C SER A 311 4.50 -20.22 -20.90
N ALA A 312 3.32 -19.68 -20.61
CA ALA A 312 2.06 -20.23 -21.06
C ALA A 312 1.22 -19.11 -21.66
N THR A 313 0.53 -19.40 -22.75
CA THR A 313 -0.35 -18.48 -23.44
C THR A 313 -1.79 -18.85 -23.13
N VAL A 314 -2.61 -17.85 -22.83
CA VAL A 314 -4.07 -17.98 -22.80
C VAL A 314 -4.61 -17.22 -24.00
N PRO A 315 -5.01 -17.93 -25.08
CA PRO A 315 -5.51 -17.30 -26.30
C PRO A 315 -6.77 -16.46 -26.05
N TRP A 316 -6.91 -15.32 -26.73
CA TRP A 316 -8.10 -14.46 -26.55
C TRP A 316 -9.41 -15.17 -26.95
N ASP A 317 -9.38 -15.97 -28.01
CA ASP A 317 -10.53 -16.73 -28.51
C ASP A 317 -11.03 -17.80 -27.53
N SER A 318 -10.16 -18.30 -26.65
CA SER A 318 -10.49 -19.23 -25.56
C SER A 318 -11.15 -18.56 -24.35
N LEU A 319 -11.26 -17.23 -24.30
CA LEU A 319 -11.79 -16.48 -23.16
C LEU A 319 -13.23 -16.00 -23.38
N ALA A 320 -14.08 -16.25 -22.39
CA ALA A 320 -15.44 -15.69 -22.27
C ALA A 320 -15.43 -14.28 -21.67
N GLY A 321 -14.35 -13.89 -20.98
CA GLY A 321 -14.20 -12.55 -20.43
C GLY A 321 -12.83 -12.30 -19.80
N VAL A 322 -12.46 -11.03 -19.71
CA VAL A 322 -11.23 -10.55 -19.05
C VAL A 322 -11.53 -9.30 -18.23
N GLY A 323 -11.04 -9.26 -16.99
CA GLY A 323 -11.25 -8.14 -16.08
C GLY A 323 -10.05 -7.89 -15.20
N ILE A 324 -9.98 -6.68 -14.63
CA ILE A 324 -9.00 -6.39 -13.56
C ILE A 324 -9.74 -6.08 -12.27
N HIS A 325 -9.33 -6.74 -11.19
CA HIS A 325 -9.99 -6.59 -9.91
C HIS A 325 -9.04 -6.06 -8.86
N GLY A 326 -9.51 -5.05 -8.13
CA GLY A 326 -8.71 -4.33 -7.14
C GLY A 326 -9.11 -4.69 -5.71
N ALA A 327 -8.14 -5.22 -4.96
CA ALA A 327 -8.14 -5.28 -3.49
C ALA A 327 -6.83 -4.64 -3.00
N PRO A 328 -6.77 -3.29 -2.84
CA PRO A 328 -5.53 -2.60 -2.52
C PRO A 328 -4.79 -3.27 -1.35
N PRO A 329 -3.47 -3.55 -1.48
CA PRO A 329 -2.54 -3.08 -2.51
C PRO A 329 -2.39 -3.98 -3.75
N LEU A 330 -3.27 -4.98 -3.92
CA LEU A 330 -3.21 -5.98 -4.98
C LEU A 330 -4.22 -5.70 -6.09
N TYR A 331 -3.76 -5.80 -7.35
CA TYR A 331 -4.64 -5.93 -8.50
C TYR A 331 -4.46 -7.32 -9.10
N THR A 332 -5.53 -7.90 -9.59
CA THR A 332 -5.52 -9.24 -10.19
C THR A 332 -6.20 -9.17 -11.54
N LEU A 333 -5.49 -9.60 -12.58
CA LEU A 333 -6.05 -9.88 -13.89
C LEU A 333 -6.80 -11.21 -13.82
N GLU A 334 -8.09 -11.18 -14.12
CA GLU A 334 -8.96 -12.35 -14.23
C GLU A 334 -9.17 -12.70 -15.70
N LEU A 335 -8.88 -13.95 -16.05
CA LEU A 335 -9.12 -14.54 -17.37
C LEU A 335 -10.17 -15.65 -17.18
N CYS A 336 -11.36 -15.44 -17.74
CA CYS A 336 -12.48 -16.36 -17.67
C CYS A 336 -12.55 -17.18 -18.96
N PRO A 337 -12.19 -18.47 -18.97
CA PRO A 337 -12.21 -19.31 -20.17
C PRO A 337 -13.63 -19.64 -20.63
N LYS A 338 -13.82 -19.93 -21.93
CA LYS A 338 -15.10 -20.45 -22.46
C LYS A 338 -15.30 -21.92 -22.08
N ASP A 339 -14.22 -22.69 -22.22
CA ASP A 339 -14.21 -24.14 -22.04
C ASP A 339 -13.67 -24.54 -20.66
N GLU A 340 -13.73 -25.84 -20.35
CA GLU A 340 -13.12 -26.37 -19.13
C GLU A 340 -11.61 -26.09 -19.13
N ILE A 341 -11.09 -25.57 -18.01
CA ILE A 341 -9.66 -25.31 -17.87
C ILE A 341 -8.91 -26.63 -17.96
N ASP A 342 -8.00 -26.71 -18.94
CA ASP A 342 -7.01 -27.78 -19.01
C ASP A 342 -6.18 -27.79 -17.71
N ARG A 343 -6.40 -28.83 -16.91
CA ARG A 343 -5.75 -29.01 -15.61
C ARG A 343 -4.33 -29.56 -15.76
N ASP A 344 -3.97 -30.03 -16.95
CA ASP A 344 -2.65 -30.56 -17.25
C ASP A 344 -1.67 -29.47 -17.68
N ALA A 345 -2.15 -28.26 -18.02
CA ALA A 345 -1.34 -27.07 -18.28
C ALA A 345 -0.55 -26.64 -17.01
N PRO A 346 0.74 -27.01 -16.87
CA PRO A 346 1.42 -27.02 -15.58
C PRO A 346 1.71 -25.62 -15.03
N LEU A 347 1.75 -24.60 -15.88
CA LEU A 347 1.92 -23.20 -15.47
C LEU A 347 0.60 -22.51 -15.18
N LEU A 348 -0.41 -22.69 -16.04
CA LEU A 348 -1.69 -22.03 -15.92
C LEU A 348 -2.46 -22.49 -14.67
N TRP A 349 -2.26 -23.75 -14.28
CA TRP A 349 -2.82 -24.32 -13.06
C TRP A 349 -2.51 -23.51 -11.79
N LEU A 350 -1.30 -22.94 -11.68
CA LEU A 350 -0.90 -22.14 -10.51
C LEU A 350 -1.75 -20.87 -10.34
N PHE A 351 -2.41 -20.45 -11.42
CA PHE A 351 -3.28 -19.28 -11.47
C PHE A 351 -4.76 -19.66 -11.38
N VAL A 352 -5.13 -20.95 -11.42
CA VAL A 352 -6.54 -21.37 -11.31
C VAL A 352 -7.08 -21.07 -9.91
N ARG A 353 -8.22 -20.40 -9.86
CA ARG A 353 -8.97 -20.12 -8.63
C ARG A 353 -10.43 -20.51 -8.85
N ASP A 354 -11.01 -21.12 -7.83
CA ASP A 354 -12.45 -21.36 -7.73
C ASP A 354 -13.05 -20.27 -6.84
N GLY A 355 -14.04 -19.57 -7.38
CA GLY A 355 -14.81 -18.57 -6.65
C GLY A 355 -16.08 -18.19 -7.41
N GLU A 356 -16.94 -17.41 -6.78
CA GLU A 356 -18.15 -16.89 -7.42
C GLU A 356 -17.77 -16.13 -8.70
N PRO A 357 -18.48 -16.33 -9.83
CA PRO A 357 -18.16 -15.62 -11.06
C PRO A 357 -18.49 -14.13 -10.91
N PRO A 358 -17.73 -13.23 -11.55
CA PRO A 358 -17.97 -11.79 -11.44
C PRO A 358 -19.28 -11.35 -12.09
N ARG A 359 -19.81 -12.13 -13.04
CA ARG A 359 -21.13 -11.92 -13.67
C ARG A 359 -21.85 -13.26 -13.88
N PRO A 360 -23.19 -13.28 -13.88
CA PRO A 360 -23.96 -14.45 -14.28
C PRO A 360 -23.51 -14.95 -15.67
N GLY A 361 -23.37 -16.26 -15.82
CA GLY A 361 -22.97 -16.91 -17.07
C GLY A 361 -21.46 -17.08 -17.28
N LEU A 362 -20.61 -16.50 -16.43
CA LEU A 362 -19.15 -16.75 -16.47
C LEU A 362 -18.77 -17.99 -15.64
N PRO A 363 -17.66 -18.68 -15.98
CA PRO A 363 -17.22 -19.85 -15.24
C PRO A 363 -16.74 -19.49 -13.83
N ARG A 364 -16.95 -20.41 -12.88
CA ARG A 364 -16.38 -20.32 -11.54
C ARG A 364 -14.86 -20.50 -11.54
N LEU A 365 -14.35 -21.45 -12.32
CA LEU A 365 -12.91 -21.67 -12.47
C LEU A 365 -12.34 -20.65 -13.45
N ARG A 366 -11.29 -19.94 -13.01
CA ARG A 366 -10.67 -18.87 -13.79
C ARG A 366 -9.19 -18.73 -13.49
N HIS A 367 -8.43 -18.17 -14.43
CA HIS A 367 -7.03 -17.83 -14.19
C HIS A 367 -6.93 -16.45 -13.55
N ARG A 368 -6.23 -16.37 -12.42
CA ARG A 368 -5.96 -15.16 -11.67
C ARG A 368 -4.48 -14.87 -11.61
N VAL A 369 -4.11 -13.79 -12.26
CA VAL A 369 -2.73 -13.34 -12.38
C VAL A 369 -2.56 -12.05 -11.60
N SER A 370 -1.77 -12.10 -10.52
CA SER A 370 -1.50 -10.90 -9.72
C SER A 370 -0.68 -9.89 -10.51
N VAL A 371 -1.21 -8.68 -10.67
CA VAL A 371 -0.57 -7.53 -11.30
C VAL A 371 0.00 -6.65 -10.19
N ARG A 372 1.33 -6.68 -10.02
CA ARG A 372 2.07 -5.80 -9.10
C ARG A 372 3.26 -5.16 -9.84
N PRO A 373 3.62 -3.90 -9.55
CA PRO A 373 2.97 -2.97 -8.62
C PRO A 373 1.67 -2.36 -9.20
N ALA A 374 0.96 -1.56 -8.40
CA ALA A 374 -0.26 -0.86 -8.82
C ALA A 374 -0.12 -0.07 -10.14
N GLY A 375 1.10 0.40 -10.47
CA GLY A 375 1.39 1.07 -11.75
C GLY A 375 1.17 0.20 -12.99
N GLY A 376 1.35 -1.13 -12.89
CA GLY A 376 1.12 -2.05 -14.02
C GLY A 376 -0.35 -2.23 -14.38
N ARG A 377 -1.29 -1.77 -13.53
CA ARG A 377 -2.73 -1.86 -13.76
C ARG A 377 -3.14 -1.19 -15.07
N HIS A 378 -2.64 0.01 -15.32
CA HIS A 378 -3.05 0.81 -16.49
C HIS A 378 -2.62 0.17 -17.79
N ALA A 379 -1.38 -0.35 -17.84
CA ALA A 379 -0.88 -1.09 -18.99
C ALA A 379 -1.70 -2.37 -19.24
N VAL A 380 -2.03 -3.13 -18.19
CA VAL A 380 -2.91 -4.30 -18.32
C VAL A 380 -4.30 -3.92 -18.86
N VAL A 381 -4.90 -2.87 -18.32
CA VAL A 381 -6.21 -2.37 -18.80
C VAL A 381 -6.14 -1.94 -20.27
N ALA A 382 -5.09 -1.19 -20.64
CA ALA A 382 -4.87 -0.77 -22.01
C ALA A 382 -4.68 -1.96 -22.95
N GLY A 383 -3.88 -2.95 -22.56
CA GLY A 383 -3.67 -4.20 -23.32
C GLY A 383 -4.96 -4.97 -23.53
N CYS A 384 -5.76 -5.19 -22.48
CA CYS A 384 -7.06 -5.85 -22.60
C CYS A 384 -8.02 -5.09 -23.52
N ARG A 385 -8.11 -3.76 -23.40
CA ARG A 385 -8.97 -2.93 -24.25
C ARG A 385 -8.52 -2.89 -25.70
N ARG A 386 -7.20 -2.93 -25.95
CA ARG A 386 -6.64 -2.92 -27.30
C ARG A 386 -6.87 -4.24 -28.02
N TRP A 387 -6.60 -5.37 -27.36
CA TRP A 387 -6.57 -6.68 -28.00
C TRP A 387 -7.86 -7.49 -27.86
N ALA A 388 -8.69 -7.19 -26.86
CA ALA A 388 -9.94 -7.91 -26.62
C ALA A 388 -11.03 -6.99 -26.02
N PRO A 389 -11.43 -5.91 -26.71
CA PRO A 389 -12.43 -4.96 -26.22
C PRO A 389 -13.76 -5.64 -25.88
N ASP A 390 -14.20 -6.60 -26.70
CA ASP A 390 -15.49 -7.30 -26.52
C ASP A 390 -15.50 -8.27 -25.33
N LEU A 391 -14.32 -8.65 -24.83
CA LEU A 391 -14.17 -9.51 -23.65
C LEU A 391 -14.03 -8.71 -22.36
N TRP A 392 -13.90 -7.38 -22.43
CA TRP A 392 -13.56 -6.53 -21.28
C TRP A 392 -14.72 -6.39 -20.29
N LEU A 393 -14.56 -6.99 -19.11
CA LEU A 393 -15.55 -6.96 -18.03
C LEU A 393 -15.47 -5.70 -17.16
N GLY A 394 -14.42 -4.88 -17.28
CA GLY A 394 -14.23 -3.69 -16.47
C GLY A 394 -13.17 -3.83 -15.37
N ALA A 395 -13.03 -2.75 -14.61
CA ALA A 395 -12.14 -2.68 -13.45
C ALA A 395 -12.96 -2.57 -12.15
N GLU A 396 -13.42 -3.71 -11.63
CA GLU A 396 -14.30 -3.73 -10.46
C GLU A 396 -13.51 -3.81 -9.14
N ARG A 397 -13.99 -3.07 -8.13
CA ARG A 397 -13.47 -3.16 -6.76
C ARG A 397 -14.17 -4.31 -6.04
N MET A 398 -13.42 -5.33 -5.65
CA MET A 398 -13.99 -6.49 -4.98
C MET A 398 -13.92 -6.36 -3.46
N LYS A 399 -14.86 -7.03 -2.78
CA LYS A 399 -14.87 -7.13 -1.31
C LYS A 399 -13.61 -7.88 -0.84
N SER A 400 -13.09 -7.53 0.34
CA SER A 400 -11.97 -8.25 0.97
C SER A 400 -12.30 -9.73 1.13
N GLY A 401 -11.36 -10.63 0.85
CA GLY A 401 -11.56 -12.09 0.90
C GLY A 401 -11.96 -12.74 -0.42
N TYR A 402 -12.10 -11.96 -1.50
CA TYR A 402 -12.46 -12.47 -2.83
C TYR A 402 -11.32 -13.21 -3.57
N GLU A 403 -10.15 -13.38 -2.94
CA GLU A 403 -8.96 -13.97 -3.57
C GLU A 403 -9.17 -15.42 -4.07
N GLY A 404 -10.21 -16.09 -3.58
CA GLY A 404 -10.57 -17.47 -3.93
C GLY A 404 -9.51 -18.46 -3.44
N ALA A 405 -9.93 -19.66 -3.06
CA ALA A 405 -8.95 -20.68 -2.76
C ALA A 405 -8.25 -21.11 -4.06
N PRO A 406 -6.94 -21.40 -4.05
CA PRO A 406 -6.35 -22.25 -5.08
C PRO A 406 -7.21 -23.50 -5.22
N ASP A 407 -7.46 -23.98 -6.44
CA ASP A 407 -8.18 -25.24 -6.63
C ASP A 407 -7.30 -26.40 -6.14
N LEU A 408 -7.37 -26.71 -4.84
CA LEU A 408 -6.61 -27.80 -4.23
C LEU A 408 -7.18 -29.17 -4.61
N LYS A 409 -8.48 -29.24 -4.98
CA LYS A 409 -9.15 -30.50 -5.30
C LYS A 409 -8.71 -31.05 -6.64
N GLY A 410 -8.59 -30.20 -7.66
CA GLY A 410 -8.02 -30.61 -8.95
C GLY A 410 -6.55 -31.05 -8.82
N HIS A 411 -5.77 -30.39 -7.96
CA HIS A 411 -4.37 -30.75 -7.74
C HIS A 411 -4.23 -32.15 -7.13
N ARG A 412 -5.08 -32.51 -6.16
CA ARG A 412 -5.03 -33.83 -5.50
C ARG A 412 -5.37 -34.98 -6.44
N ARG A 413 -6.29 -34.79 -7.40
CA ARG A 413 -6.61 -35.80 -8.41
C ARG A 413 -5.41 -36.11 -9.30
N ARG A 414 -4.65 -35.09 -9.71
CA ARG A 414 -3.41 -35.23 -10.49
C ARG A 414 -2.37 -36.12 -9.80
N THR A 415 -2.06 -35.83 -8.52
CA THR A 415 -1.06 -36.60 -7.76
C THR A 415 -1.46 -38.04 -7.48
N ARG A 416 -2.76 -38.37 -7.50
CA ARG A 416 -3.25 -39.74 -7.30
C ARG A 416 -3.30 -40.55 -8.61
N GLY A 417 -3.57 -39.91 -9.74
CA GLY A 417 -3.63 -40.59 -11.05
C GLY A 417 -2.27 -41.03 -11.60
N THR A 418 -1.20 -40.26 -11.35
CA THR A 418 0.16 -40.57 -11.82
C THR A 418 0.90 -41.61 -10.97
N GLY A 419 0.28 -42.13 -9.91
CA GLY A 419 0.84 -43.17 -9.04
C GLY A 419 0.35 -44.59 -9.37
N GLY A 420 -0.38 -44.78 -10.48
CA GLY A 420 -0.75 -46.10 -10.98
C GLY A 420 0.50 -46.88 -11.35
N ARG A 421 0.86 -47.83 -10.48
CA ARG A 421 1.91 -48.84 -10.65
C ARG A 421 1.91 -49.34 -12.10
N THR A 422 2.95 -49.05 -12.86
CA THR A 422 3.19 -49.64 -14.18
C THR A 422 3.27 -51.15 -13.97
N VAL A 423 2.20 -51.86 -14.32
CA VAL A 423 2.24 -53.31 -14.44
C VAL A 423 3.04 -53.58 -15.70
N THR A 424 4.31 -53.93 -15.54
CA THR A 424 5.12 -54.47 -16.62
C THR A 424 4.37 -55.73 -17.13
N PRO A 425 4.03 -55.83 -18.42
CA PRO A 425 3.47 -57.08 -18.94
C PRO A 425 4.51 -58.18 -18.74
N ALA A 426 4.09 -59.29 -18.14
CA ALA A 426 4.90 -60.49 -18.04
C ALA A 426 5.18 -61.04 -19.46
N PRO A 427 6.36 -61.65 -19.68
CA PRO A 427 6.77 -62.15 -21.00
C PRO A 427 5.87 -63.25 -21.55
#